data_AF-A0A7K5CA05-F1
#
_entry.id   AF-A0A7K5CA05-F1
#
_cell.length_a   1.000
_cell.length_b   1.000
_cell.length_c   1.000
_cell.angle_alpha   90.00
_cell.angle_beta   90.00
_cell.angle_gamma   90.00
#
_symmetry.space_group_name_H-M   'P 1'
#
loop_
_entity.id
_entity.type
_entity.pdbx_description
1 polymer ?
#
loop_
_entity_poly.entity_id
_entity_poly.type
_entity_poly.pdbx_seq_one_letter_code
_entity_poly.pdbx_strand_id
1 'polypeptide(L)'
;MDSDASLVSSRPSSPEPDDLFLTARNKGGGGGFTGGTVSSSTQSDSPPELSAELRSAMSAAGGVVVDKLGFKSSSSELQQLRLKINSRERKRMHDLNIAMDGLREVMPYAHGPSVRKLSKIATLLLARNYILMLTNSLEEMKRLVSEIYGGHHAGFHPAACP
;
A
#
# COMPACT_ATOMS: atom_id res chain seq x y z
N MET A 1 -6.87 -63.94 10.39
CA MET A 1 -7.78 -62.83 10.05
C MET A 1 -7.21 -61.58 10.67
N ASP A 2 -6.21 -61.07 9.96
CA ASP A 2 -5.51 -59.82 10.15
C ASP A 2 -6.48 -58.64 10.00
N SER A 3 -6.27 -57.58 10.79
CA SER A 3 -6.23 -56.19 10.29
C SER A 3 -5.98 -55.25 11.47
N ASP A 4 -4.71 -54.90 11.64
CA ASP A 4 -4.21 -53.82 12.47
C ASP A 4 -4.35 -52.51 11.66
N ALA A 5 -5.22 -51.59 12.10
CA ALA A 5 -5.44 -50.31 11.45
C ALA A 5 -4.47 -49.27 12.03
N SER A 6 -3.23 -49.32 11.55
CA SER A 6 -2.18 -48.36 11.90
C SER A 6 -2.50 -46.96 11.37
N LEU A 7 -2.37 -45.98 12.26
CA LEU A 7 -2.60 -44.56 12.07
C LEU A 7 -1.61 -43.98 11.04
N VAL A 8 -2.12 -43.48 9.91
CA VAL A 8 -1.32 -42.74 8.92
C VAL A 8 -0.94 -41.36 9.48
N SER A 9 0.23 -41.30 10.11
CA SER A 9 0.93 -40.05 10.42
C SER A 9 1.54 -39.48 9.13
N SER A 10 0.82 -38.60 8.44
CA SER A 10 1.36 -37.86 7.29
C SER A 10 2.35 -36.78 7.76
N ARG A 11 3.63 -37.14 7.85
CA ARG A 11 4.74 -36.17 7.81
C ARG A 11 5.03 -35.83 6.34
N PRO A 12 5.10 -34.55 5.93
CA PRO A 12 5.64 -34.21 4.61
C PRO A 12 7.16 -34.43 4.62
N SER A 13 7.64 -35.33 3.76
CA SER A 13 9.07 -35.63 3.59
C SER A 13 9.76 -34.45 2.89
N SER A 14 10.81 -33.92 3.52
CA SER A 14 11.71 -32.91 2.96
C SER A 14 12.61 -33.55 1.89
N PRO A 15 12.82 -32.94 0.71
CA PRO A 15 13.81 -33.45 -0.23
C PRO A 15 15.23 -33.08 0.22
N GLU A 16 16.15 -34.04 0.13
CA GLU A 16 17.58 -33.88 0.44
C GLU A 16 18.31 -33.12 -0.69
N PRO A 17 19.43 -32.41 -0.42
CA PRO A 17 20.07 -31.49 -1.37
C PRO A 17 20.93 -32.14 -2.48
N ASP A 18 20.95 -33.46 -2.62
CA ASP A 18 21.96 -34.15 -3.44
C ASP A 18 21.57 -34.42 -4.91
N ASP A 19 20.35 -34.10 -5.35
CA ASP A 19 19.85 -34.41 -6.71
C ASP A 19 19.96 -33.27 -7.76
N LEU A 20 20.71 -32.20 -7.50
CA LEU A 20 20.82 -31.05 -8.42
C LEU A 20 22.01 -31.10 -9.40
N PHE A 21 22.91 -32.08 -9.31
CA PHE A 21 24.17 -32.04 -10.05
C PHE A 21 24.29 -32.95 -11.28
N LEU A 22 23.23 -33.68 -11.67
CA LEU A 22 23.31 -34.69 -12.75
C LEU A 22 22.58 -34.35 -14.06
N THR A 23 21.89 -33.21 -14.20
CA THR A 23 21.20 -32.87 -15.46
C THR A 23 22.10 -32.18 -16.51
N ALA A 24 23.41 -32.03 -16.25
CA ALA A 24 24.34 -31.39 -17.17
C ALA A 24 25.09 -32.40 -18.08
N ARG A 25 24.38 -33.11 -18.98
CA ARG A 25 25.03 -33.80 -20.11
C ARG A 25 24.06 -34.13 -21.27
N ASN A 26 24.15 -33.30 -22.31
CA ASN A 26 24.11 -33.65 -23.75
C ASN A 26 22.76 -33.82 -24.49
N LYS A 27 22.44 -32.84 -25.37
CA LYS A 27 22.07 -32.92 -26.82
C LYS A 27 21.63 -31.50 -27.24
N GLY A 28 22.27 -30.70 -28.11
CA GLY A 28 22.86 -30.98 -29.41
C GLY A 28 21.85 -30.62 -30.52
N GLY A 29 21.83 -29.37 -31.00
CA GLY A 29 21.00 -28.91 -32.13
C GLY A 29 21.16 -27.41 -32.42
N GLY A 30 21.69 -27.07 -33.61
CA GLY A 30 22.25 -25.77 -33.98
C GLY A 30 21.27 -24.64 -34.32
N GLY A 31 21.81 -23.43 -34.38
CA GLY A 31 21.10 -22.22 -34.82
C GLY A 31 21.90 -20.96 -34.50
N GLY A 32 22.81 -20.57 -35.39
CA GLY A 32 23.55 -19.32 -35.29
C GLY A 32 22.66 -18.11 -35.64
N PHE A 33 22.64 -17.11 -34.77
CA PHE A 33 22.48 -15.73 -35.17
C PHE A 33 23.28 -14.83 -34.22
N THR A 34 24.20 -14.07 -34.79
CA THR A 34 24.99 -13.03 -34.13
C THR A 34 24.16 -11.74 -34.12
N GLY A 35 23.97 -11.11 -32.97
CA GLY A 35 23.21 -9.85 -32.90
C GLY A 35 23.23 -9.14 -31.55
N GLY A 36 24.10 -8.14 -31.43
CA GLY A 36 23.82 -6.87 -30.73
C GLY A 36 23.80 -6.86 -29.20
N THR A 37 24.90 -6.42 -28.59
CA THR A 37 24.88 -5.79 -27.27
C THR A 37 24.15 -4.45 -27.36
N VAL A 38 23.02 -4.29 -26.66
CA VAL A 38 22.38 -2.98 -26.50
C VAL A 38 22.87 -2.34 -25.20
N SER A 39 23.85 -1.45 -25.33
CA SER A 39 24.17 -0.45 -24.31
C SER A 39 23.02 0.56 -24.26
N SER A 40 22.32 0.67 -23.13
CA SER A 40 21.42 1.80 -22.89
C SER A 40 22.20 2.90 -22.18
N SER A 41 22.56 3.91 -22.96
CA SER A 41 23.14 5.16 -22.52
C SER A 41 22.04 6.09 -22.00
N THR A 42 21.99 6.37 -20.70
CA THR A 42 21.25 7.54 -20.19
C THR A 42 22.25 8.68 -20.05
N GLN A 43 22.14 9.66 -20.95
CA GLN A 43 22.88 10.93 -20.89
C GLN A 43 22.61 11.66 -19.58
N SER A 44 23.70 12.15 -19.00
CA SER A 44 23.80 13.02 -17.83
C SER A 44 23.44 14.47 -18.16
N ASP A 45 22.77 15.16 -17.22
CA ASP A 45 22.92 16.61 -17.06
C ASP A 45 22.70 17.03 -15.58
N SER A 46 23.77 17.36 -14.85
CA SER A 46 23.76 18.11 -13.57
C SER A 46 25.20 18.48 -13.12
N PRO A 47 25.41 19.64 -12.45
CA PRO A 47 26.72 20.32 -12.38
C PRO A 47 27.67 19.75 -11.30
N PRO A 48 29.01 19.89 -11.45
CA PRO A 48 29.99 19.11 -10.69
C PRO A 48 30.45 19.67 -9.34
N GLU A 49 30.09 20.89 -8.93
CA GLU A 49 30.88 21.59 -7.89
C GLU A 49 30.60 21.23 -6.43
N LEU A 50 29.44 20.66 -6.06
CA LEU A 50 29.18 20.31 -4.64
C LEU A 50 29.71 18.93 -4.22
N SER A 51 30.20 18.14 -5.18
CA SER A 51 30.52 16.72 -4.99
C SER A 51 31.98 16.47 -4.57
N ALA A 52 32.90 17.38 -4.89
CA ALA A 52 34.32 17.22 -4.62
C ALA A 52 34.67 17.54 -3.16
N GLU A 53 34.03 18.55 -2.57
CA GLU A 53 34.28 18.97 -1.19
C GLU A 53 33.75 17.96 -0.16
N LEU A 54 32.57 17.38 -0.41
CA LEU A 54 32.00 16.28 0.39
C LEU A 54 32.82 14.98 0.27
N ARG A 55 33.34 14.68 -0.92
CA ARG A 55 34.26 13.54 -1.14
C ARG A 55 35.61 13.75 -0.44
N SER A 56 36.13 14.97 -0.42
CA SER A 56 37.38 15.33 0.27
C SER A 56 37.22 15.26 1.79
N ALA A 57 36.10 15.74 2.32
CA ALA A 57 35.77 15.63 3.76
C ALA A 57 35.61 14.17 4.21
N MET A 58 35.04 13.28 3.38
CA MET A 58 34.97 11.84 3.64
C MET A 58 36.35 11.15 3.57
N SER A 59 37.29 11.68 2.79
CA SER A 59 38.67 11.16 2.69
C SER A 59 39.52 11.57 3.90
N ALA A 60 39.34 12.77 4.43
CA ALA A 60 40.07 13.26 5.60
C ALA A 60 39.57 12.70 6.94
N ALA A 61 38.31 12.25 7.03
CA ALA A 61 37.72 11.67 8.24
C ALA A 61 37.50 10.14 8.19
N GLY A 62 37.81 9.49 7.07
CA GLY A 62 37.40 8.10 6.78
C GLY A 62 38.48 7.04 6.96
N GLY A 63 39.54 7.32 7.73
CA GLY A 63 40.49 6.30 8.20
C GLY A 63 39.92 5.45 9.33
N VAL A 64 38.70 4.93 9.18
CA VAL A 64 38.20 3.85 10.04
C VAL A 64 38.35 2.59 9.23
N VAL A 65 39.42 1.87 9.54
CA VAL A 65 39.57 0.42 9.38
C VAL A 65 38.25 -0.23 8.94
N VAL A 66 38.23 -0.74 7.71
CA VAL A 66 37.28 -1.79 7.32
C VAL A 66 37.74 -3.05 8.07
N ASP A 67 37.70 -3.00 9.40
CA ASP A 67 37.64 -4.18 10.24
C ASP A 67 36.29 -4.78 9.97
N LYS A 68 36.30 -5.69 9.00
CA LYS A 68 35.83 -7.08 9.07
C LYS A 68 35.17 -7.54 10.39
N LEU A 69 34.24 -6.76 10.95
CA LEU A 69 33.27 -7.19 11.94
C LEU A 69 31.96 -7.34 11.18
N GLY A 70 31.81 -8.52 10.60
CA GLY A 70 30.53 -8.94 10.10
C GLY A 70 29.49 -8.73 11.19
N PHE A 71 28.53 -7.83 10.93
CA PHE A 71 27.20 -7.98 11.50
C PHE A 71 26.58 -9.21 10.82
N LYS A 72 27.13 -10.38 11.15
CA LYS A 72 26.40 -11.64 11.14
C LYS A 72 25.40 -11.49 12.28
N SER A 73 24.41 -10.60 12.14
CA SER A 73 23.20 -10.76 12.91
C SER A 73 22.81 -12.19 12.66
N SER A 74 22.78 -12.98 13.73
CA SER A 74 22.51 -14.40 13.61
C SER A 74 21.22 -14.54 12.80
N SER A 75 21.11 -15.56 11.95
CA SER A 75 19.89 -15.76 11.14
C SER A 75 18.62 -15.65 12.01
N SER A 76 18.72 -16.05 13.28
CA SER A 76 17.75 -15.84 14.35
C SER A 76 17.39 -14.37 14.64
N GLU A 77 18.36 -13.47 14.82
CA GLU A 77 18.11 -12.03 15.08
C GLU A 77 17.42 -11.35 13.89
N LEU A 78 17.81 -11.68 12.66
CA LEU A 78 17.13 -11.19 11.45
C LEU A 78 15.68 -11.70 11.39
N GLN A 79 15.46 -12.95 11.77
CA GLN A 79 14.12 -13.53 11.83
C GLN A 79 13.25 -12.87 12.91
N GLN A 80 13.80 -12.59 14.08
CA GLN A 80 13.11 -11.85 15.14
C GLN A 80 12.76 -10.42 14.71
N LEU A 81 13.68 -9.73 14.03
CA LEU A 81 13.42 -8.40 13.49
C LEU A 81 12.28 -8.44 12.46
N ARG A 82 12.30 -9.40 11.53
CA ARG A 82 11.22 -9.61 10.55
C ARG A 82 9.88 -9.84 11.25
N LEU A 83 9.83 -10.70 12.27
CA LEU A 83 8.61 -10.97 13.04
C LEU A 83 8.10 -9.72 13.76
N LYS A 84 8.98 -8.95 14.39
CA LYS A 84 8.65 -7.68 15.06
C LYS A 84 8.05 -6.66 14.09
N ILE A 85 8.65 -6.52 12.91
CA ILE A 85 8.14 -5.63 11.85
C ILE A 85 6.76 -6.09 11.36
N ASN A 86 6.59 -7.39 11.08
CA ASN A 86 5.30 -7.94 10.64
C ASN A 86 4.21 -7.78 11.70
N SER A 87 4.54 -7.96 12.98
CA SER A 87 3.60 -7.73 14.07
C SER A 87 3.14 -6.28 14.12
N ARG A 88 4.05 -5.33 13.93
CA ARG A 88 3.73 -3.90 13.87
C ARG A 88 2.82 -3.56 12.70
N GLU A 89 3.10 -4.10 11.51
CA GLU A 89 2.27 -3.84 10.33
C GLU A 89 0.88 -4.45 10.46
N ARG A 90 0.76 -5.65 11.05
CA ARG A 90 -0.56 -6.23 11.37
C ARG A 90 -1.37 -5.32 12.28
N LYS A 91 -0.74 -4.75 13.32
CA LYS A 91 -1.41 -3.79 14.21
C LYS A 91 -1.88 -2.55 13.44
N ARG A 92 -1.00 -1.94 12.64
CA ARG A 92 -1.36 -0.80 11.79
C ARG A 92 -2.54 -1.11 10.86
N MET A 93 -2.52 -2.27 10.20
CA MET A 93 -3.61 -2.71 9.33
C MET A 93 -4.91 -2.99 10.09
N HIS A 94 -4.83 -3.48 11.33
CA HIS A 94 -5.99 -3.66 12.20
C HIS A 94 -6.63 -2.31 12.54
N ASP A 95 -5.83 -1.33 12.96
CA ASP A 95 -6.31 0.03 13.28
C ASP A 95 -6.96 0.70 12.07
N LEU A 96 -6.35 0.55 10.88
CA LEU A 96 -6.95 1.01 9.62
C LEU A 96 -8.28 0.32 9.32
N ASN A 97 -8.36 -0.99 9.54
CA ASN A 97 -9.61 -1.73 9.31
C ASN A 97 -10.70 -1.33 10.30
N ILE A 98 -10.36 -1.01 11.55
CA ILE A 98 -11.29 -0.44 12.53
C ILE A 98 -11.84 0.89 12.02
N ALA A 99 -10.97 1.81 11.57
CA ALA A 99 -11.40 3.09 11.01
C ALA A 99 -12.29 2.91 9.76
N MET A 100 -11.97 1.94 8.90
CA MET A 100 -12.80 1.60 7.74
C MET A 100 -14.16 1.01 8.12
N ASP A 101 -14.26 0.27 9.23
CA ASP A 101 -15.54 -0.23 9.74
C ASP A 101 -16.35 0.90 10.40
N GLY A 102 -15.71 1.79 11.16
CA GLY A 102 -16.37 3.00 11.68
C GLY A 102 -16.90 3.91 10.57
N LEU A 103 -16.19 4.01 9.43
CA LEU A 103 -16.71 4.70 8.25
C LEU A 103 -17.98 4.02 7.70
N ARG A 104 -18.08 2.69 7.73
CA ARG A 104 -19.28 1.98 7.26
C ARG A 104 -20.48 2.28 8.14
N GLU A 105 -20.30 2.41 9.45
CA GLU A 105 -21.40 2.70 10.38
C GLU A 105 -22.10 4.03 10.06
N VAL A 106 -21.38 5.02 9.53
CA VAL A 106 -21.96 6.32 9.17
C VAL A 106 -22.49 6.40 7.75
N MET A 107 -22.40 5.32 6.96
CA MET A 107 -22.93 5.31 5.59
C MET A 107 -24.45 5.18 5.56
N PRO A 108 -25.12 5.78 4.55
CA PRO A 108 -26.53 5.51 4.30
C PRO A 108 -26.74 4.02 4.02
N TYR A 109 -27.82 3.46 4.56
CA TYR A 109 -28.18 2.03 4.46
C TYR A 109 -27.21 1.06 5.13
N ALA A 110 -26.30 1.53 5.98
CA ALA A 110 -25.38 0.66 6.72
C ALA A 110 -26.07 -0.26 7.75
N HIS A 111 -27.29 0.12 8.17
CA HIS A 111 -28.02 -0.55 9.24
C HIS A 111 -29.17 -1.37 8.66
N GLY A 112 -29.21 -2.65 8.99
CA GLY A 112 -30.33 -3.54 8.70
C GLY A 112 -29.93 -5.00 8.83
N PRO A 113 -30.85 -5.88 9.27
CA PRO A 113 -30.54 -7.28 9.56
C PRO A 113 -30.05 -8.09 8.35
N SER A 114 -30.24 -7.56 7.12
CA SER A 114 -29.81 -8.19 5.87
C SER A 114 -28.72 -7.40 5.11
N VAL A 115 -28.19 -6.33 5.69
CA VAL A 115 -27.20 -5.48 5.02
C VAL A 115 -25.82 -6.15 5.06
N ARG A 116 -25.26 -6.41 3.88
CA ARG A 116 -23.92 -7.01 3.73
C ARG A 116 -22.84 -5.93 3.87
N LYS A 117 -21.71 -6.28 4.50
CA LYS A 117 -20.50 -5.42 4.52
C LYS A 117 -20.06 -5.07 3.09
N LEU A 118 -19.96 -3.77 2.82
CA LEU A 118 -19.43 -3.24 1.56
C LEU A 118 -17.91 -3.48 1.45
N SER A 119 -17.42 -3.64 0.21
CA SER A 119 -15.99 -3.71 -0.09
C SER A 119 -15.30 -2.38 0.25
N LYS A 120 -13.97 -2.39 0.39
CA LYS A 120 -13.20 -1.16 0.70
C LYS A 120 -13.43 -0.07 -0.35
N ILE A 121 -13.36 -0.44 -1.63
CA ILE A 121 -13.57 0.50 -2.73
C ILE A 121 -15.00 1.03 -2.77
N ALA A 122 -16.00 0.16 -2.58
CA ALA A 122 -17.41 0.58 -2.56
C ALA A 122 -17.69 1.53 -1.40
N THR A 123 -17.12 1.27 -0.21
CA THR A 123 -17.26 2.13 0.96
C THR A 123 -16.68 3.52 0.70
N LEU A 124 -15.49 3.62 0.11
CA LEU A 124 -14.85 4.90 -0.19
C LEU A 124 -15.61 5.70 -1.27
N LEU A 125 -16.09 5.03 -2.32
CA LEU A 125 -16.92 5.67 -3.34
C LEU A 125 -18.24 6.19 -2.77
N LEU A 126 -18.91 5.37 -1.95
CA LEU A 126 -20.16 5.75 -1.29
C LEU A 126 -19.93 6.94 -0.36
N ALA A 127 -18.88 6.92 0.46
CA ALA A 127 -18.54 8.01 1.35
C ALA A 127 -18.30 9.34 0.61
N ARG A 128 -17.53 9.31 -0.49
CA ARG A 128 -17.30 10.50 -1.33
C ARG A 128 -18.62 11.06 -1.84
N ASN A 129 -19.47 10.21 -2.41
CA ASN A 129 -20.75 10.64 -2.97
C ASN A 129 -21.71 11.13 -1.88
N TYR A 130 -21.66 10.51 -0.70
CA TYR A 130 -22.48 10.91 0.43
C TYR A 130 -22.12 12.30 0.93
N ILE A 131 -20.82 12.60 1.07
CA ILE A 131 -20.35 13.96 1.41
C ILE A 131 -20.86 14.98 0.38
N LEU A 132 -20.73 14.73 -0.92
CA LEU A 132 -21.19 15.65 -1.97
C LEU A 132 -22.70 15.91 -1.88
N MET A 133 -23.49 14.86 -1.67
CA MET A 133 -24.95 14.97 -1.60
C MET A 133 -25.39 15.76 -0.35
N LEU A 134 -24.76 15.52 0.81
CA LEU A 134 -25.00 16.30 2.02
C LEU A 134 -24.61 17.78 1.83
N THR A 135 -23.46 18.06 1.21
CA THR A 135 -23.03 19.44 0.92
C THR A 135 -24.04 20.17 0.04
N ASN A 136 -24.46 19.56 -1.06
CA ASN A 136 -25.45 20.15 -1.97
C ASN A 136 -26.78 20.39 -1.25
N SER A 137 -27.24 19.42 -0.44
CA SER A 137 -28.48 19.55 0.33
C SER A 137 -28.41 20.70 1.34
N LEU A 138 -27.26 20.88 2.01
CA LEU A 138 -27.04 22.02 2.93
C LEU A 138 -27.05 23.36 2.20
N GLU A 139 -26.46 23.45 1.00
CA GLU A 139 -26.47 24.67 0.19
C GLU A 139 -27.88 25.04 -0.28
N GLU A 140 -28.64 24.05 -0.76
CA GLU A 140 -30.04 24.24 -1.17
C GLU A 140 -30.91 24.70 0.00
N MET A 141 -30.80 24.07 1.17
CA MET A 141 -31.53 24.51 2.36
C MET A 141 -31.16 25.94 2.77
N LYS A 142 -29.89 26.33 2.72
CA LYS A 142 -29.46 27.71 3.00
C LYS A 142 -30.06 28.71 2.01
N ARG A 143 -30.13 28.35 0.73
CA ARG A 143 -30.75 29.18 -0.32
C ARG A 143 -32.24 29.36 -0.03
N LEU A 144 -32.97 28.28 0.21
CA LEU A 144 -34.40 28.32 0.53
C LEU A 144 -34.70 29.15 1.79
N VAL A 145 -33.89 28.98 2.85
CA VAL A 145 -33.99 29.81 4.05
C VAL A 145 -33.74 31.29 3.70
N SER A 146 -32.70 31.60 2.93
CA SER A 146 -32.40 32.98 2.52
C SER A 146 -33.53 33.60 1.70
N GLU A 147 -34.21 32.83 0.86
CA GLU A 147 -35.38 33.31 0.10
C GLU A 147 -36.55 33.65 1.02
N ILE A 148 -36.83 32.80 2.01
CA ILE A 148 -37.92 33.02 2.98
C ILE A 148 -37.64 34.25 3.85
N TYR A 149 -36.40 34.41 4.34
CA TYR A 149 -36.05 35.50 5.25
C TYR A 149 -35.63 36.79 4.55
N GLY A 150 -35.11 36.73 3.32
CA GLY A 150 -34.67 37.88 2.52
C GLY A 150 -35.73 38.45 1.56
N GLY A 151 -36.79 37.68 1.25
CA GLY A 151 -37.83 38.08 0.29
C GLY A 151 -38.92 39.02 0.83
N HIS A 152 -38.99 39.26 2.14
CA HIS A 152 -40.07 40.06 2.75
C HIS A 152 -39.86 41.59 2.74
N HIS A 153 -38.74 42.08 2.19
CA HIS A 153 -38.43 43.54 2.16
C HIS A 153 -38.48 44.18 0.76
N ALA A 154 -38.77 43.43 -0.31
CA ALA A 154 -38.74 43.96 -1.68
C ALA A 154 -40.13 44.32 -2.27
N GLY A 155 -41.19 44.41 -1.45
CA GLY A 155 -42.57 44.56 -1.92
C GLY A 155 -43.30 45.86 -1.55
N PHE A 156 -42.76 46.71 -0.68
CA PHE A 156 -43.43 47.97 -0.31
C PHE A 156 -42.83 49.15 -1.08
N HIS A 157 -43.24 49.26 -2.34
CA HIS A 157 -43.07 50.49 -3.11
C HIS A 157 -44.24 51.40 -2.75
N PRO A 158 -44.08 52.47 -1.95
CA PRO A 158 -45.16 53.44 -1.80
C PRO A 158 -45.32 54.12 -3.16
N ALA A 159 -46.45 53.86 -3.82
CA ALA A 159 -46.87 54.62 -4.97
C ALA A 159 -46.99 56.09 -4.53
N ALA A 160 -46.03 56.92 -4.92
CA ALA A 160 -46.22 58.35 -4.94
C ALA A 160 -47.21 58.65 -6.07
N CYS A 161 -48.48 58.78 -5.70
CA CYS A 161 -49.55 59.32 -6.54
C CYS A 161 -49.37 60.85 -6.74
N PRO A 162 -50.04 61.41 -7.77
CA PRO A 162 -49.45 62.31 -8.77
C PRO A 162 -49.25 63.76 -8.36
#